data_AF-A0A6I5RUS8-F1
#
_entry.id   AF-A0A6I5RUS8-F1
#
_cell.length_a   1.000
_cell.length_b   1.000
_cell.length_c   1.000
_cell.angle_alpha   90.00
_cell.angle_beta   90.00
_cell.angle_gamma   90.00
#
_symmetry.space_group_name_H-M   'P 1'
#
loop_
_entity.id
_entity.type
_entity.pdbx_description
1 polymer ?
#
loop_
_entity_poly.entity_id
_entity_poly.type
_entity_poly.pdbx_seq_one_letter_code
_entity_poly.pdbx_strand_id
1 'polypeptide(L)'
;MSSVVAVVKSIVGQVIAVSPEGIQRVLIEGDRLFVGEQVLTGLAGAVTLELADGRTLDLGRDMQWSADAPDSSTDLAEATAQQAPSVDELQQAIAAGADPTTELEATAAGPTAA
;
A
#
# COMPACT_ATOMS: atom_id res chain seq x y z
N MET A 1 -18.08 -15.43 -17.77
CA MET A 1 -18.52 -14.21 -18.48
C MET A 1 -17.69 -13.07 -17.91
N SER A 2 -16.96 -12.31 -18.73
CA SER A 2 -16.16 -11.19 -18.23
C SER A 2 -17.08 -10.00 -18.00
N SER A 3 -17.28 -9.60 -16.74
CA SER A 3 -18.09 -8.43 -16.39
C SER A 3 -17.20 -7.20 -16.32
N VAL A 4 -17.66 -6.12 -16.96
CA VAL A 4 -17.04 -4.80 -16.87
C VAL A 4 -17.38 -4.20 -15.51
N VAL A 5 -16.36 -3.79 -14.77
CA VAL A 5 -16.49 -3.24 -13.41
C VAL A 5 -16.20 -1.74 -13.37
N ALA A 6 -15.42 -1.24 -14.32
CA ALA A 6 -15.17 0.19 -14.48
C ALA A 6 -14.86 0.57 -15.94
N VAL A 7 -15.04 1.85 -16.27
CA VAL A 7 -14.73 2.45 -17.57
C VAL A 7 -13.88 3.69 -17.37
N VAL A 8 -12.81 3.85 -18.17
CA VAL A 8 -11.94 5.03 -18.09
C VAL A 8 -12.69 6.25 -18.63
N LYS A 9 -12.89 7.26 -17.79
CA LYS A 9 -13.49 8.55 -18.17
C LYS A 9 -12.45 9.56 -18.61
N SER A 10 -11.32 9.63 -17.91
CA SER A 10 -10.20 10.47 -18.30
C SER A 10 -8.88 9.90 -17.84
N ILE A 11 -7.80 10.17 -18.57
CA ILE A 11 -6.46 9.69 -18.26
C ILE A 11 -5.42 10.77 -18.55
N VAL A 12 -4.46 10.89 -17.64
CA VAL A 12 -3.29 11.76 -17.79
C VAL A 12 -2.04 10.92 -17.52
N GLY A 13 -1.04 11.05 -18.39
CA GLY A 13 0.20 10.28 -18.26
C GLY A 13 0.04 8.80 -18.63
N GLN A 14 0.84 7.94 -17.98
CA GLN A 14 0.86 6.51 -18.26
C GLN A 14 0.13 5.74 -17.16
N VAL A 15 -0.84 4.93 -17.56
CA VAL A 15 -1.59 4.04 -16.67
C VAL A 15 -1.71 2.68 -17.35
N ILE A 16 -1.51 1.63 -16.56
CA ILE A 16 -1.58 0.25 -17.03
C ILE A 16 -2.64 -0.53 -16.25
N ALA A 17 -3.32 -1.44 -16.92
CA ALA A 17 -4.11 -2.49 -16.30
C ALA A 17 -3.31 -3.80 -16.35
N VAL A 18 -3.35 -4.56 -15.27
CA VAL A 18 -2.72 -5.87 -15.14
C VAL A 18 -3.82 -6.88 -14.90
N SER A 19 -4.06 -7.75 -15.87
CA SER A 19 -5.01 -8.84 -15.73
C SER A 19 -4.51 -9.89 -14.73
N PRO A 20 -5.37 -10.73 -14.14
CA PRO A 20 -4.94 -11.77 -13.19
C PRO A 20 -3.98 -12.82 -13.80
N GLU A 21 -3.92 -12.88 -15.14
CA GLU A 21 -2.95 -13.68 -15.89
C GLU A 21 -1.56 -13.02 -16.00
N GLY A 22 -1.36 -11.84 -15.40
CA GLY A 22 -0.13 -11.06 -15.44
C GLY A 22 0.06 -10.24 -16.72
N ILE A 23 -0.95 -10.19 -17.60
CA ILE A 23 -0.90 -9.44 -18.84
C ILE A 23 -1.05 -7.95 -18.53
N GLN A 24 -0.08 -7.15 -18.97
CA GLN A 24 -0.11 -5.70 -18.82
C GLN A 24 -0.65 -5.02 -20.08
N ARG A 25 -1.60 -4.11 -19.93
CA ARG A 25 -2.19 -3.31 -21.01
C ARG A 25 -2.16 -1.84 -20.64
N VAL A 26 -1.72 -0.98 -21.57
CA VAL A 26 -1.84 0.46 -21.38
C VAL A 26 -3.30 0.86 -21.51
N LEU A 27 -3.81 1.57 -20.50
CA LEU A 27 -5.17 2.09 -20.51
C LEU A 27 -5.25 3.38 -21.33
N ILE A 28 -6.41 3.60 -21.95
CA ILE A 28 -6.76 4.82 -22.68
C ILE A 28 -8.19 5.24 -22.32
N GLU A 29 -8.56 6.47 -22.64
CA GLU A 29 -9.93 6.95 -22.40
C GLU A 29 -10.97 6.09 -23.12
N GLY A 30 -12.04 5.73 -22.41
CA GLY A 30 -13.09 4.83 -22.88
C GLY A 30 -12.77 3.33 -22.75
N ASP A 31 -11.58 2.96 -22.30
CA ASP A 31 -11.23 1.56 -22.10
C ASP A 31 -12.01 0.95 -20.92
N ARG A 32 -12.26 -0.36 -21.01
CA ARG A 32 -13.09 -1.08 -20.03
C ARG A 32 -12.22 -1.98 -19.18
N LEU A 33 -12.43 -1.88 -17.88
CA LEU A 33 -11.79 -2.71 -16.87
C LEU A 33 -12.72 -3.86 -16.50
N PHE A 34 -12.14 -5.04 -16.43
CA PHE A 34 -12.82 -6.28 -16.07
C PHE A 34 -12.54 -6.68 -14.63
N VAL A 35 -13.40 -7.52 -14.07
CA VAL A 35 -13.24 -8.02 -12.71
C VAL A 35 -11.89 -8.73 -12.54
N GLY A 36 -11.19 -8.44 -11.45
CA GLY A 36 -9.87 -8.99 -11.13
C GLY A 36 -8.69 -8.33 -11.86
N GLU A 37 -8.93 -7.32 -12.71
CA GLU A 37 -7.84 -6.48 -13.24
C GLU A 37 -7.35 -5.49 -12.19
N GLN A 38 -6.06 -5.16 -12.25
CA GLN A 38 -5.44 -4.15 -11.38
C GLN A 38 -4.97 -2.97 -12.20
N VAL A 39 -5.39 -1.77 -11.82
CA VAL A 39 -4.95 -0.51 -12.42
C VAL A 39 -3.74 0.01 -11.65
N LEU A 40 -2.66 0.32 -12.34
CA LEU A 40 -1.48 0.99 -11.81
C LEU A 40 -1.24 2.29 -12.56
N THR A 41 -1.19 3.40 -11.83
CA THR A 41 -0.82 4.71 -12.37
C THR A 41 0.69 4.92 -12.22
N GLY A 42 1.34 5.45 -13.26
CA GLY A 42 2.77 5.78 -13.20
C GLY A 42 3.08 7.02 -12.36
N LEU A 43 4.37 7.39 -12.32
CA LEU A 43 4.92 8.52 -11.54
C LEU A 43 4.22 9.88 -11.79
N ALA A 44 3.70 10.08 -12.99
CA ALA A 44 2.91 11.25 -13.40
C ALA A 44 1.53 10.85 -13.95
N GLY A 45 1.06 9.64 -13.60
CA GLY A 45 -0.20 9.09 -14.05
C GLY A 45 -1.35 9.56 -13.17
N ALA A 46 -2.50 9.87 -13.77
CA ALA A 46 -3.77 10.01 -13.08
C ALA A 46 -4.87 9.43 -13.97
N VAL A 47 -5.88 8.81 -13.37
CA VAL A 47 -7.02 8.28 -14.12
C VAL A 47 -8.30 8.43 -13.34
N THR A 48 -9.34 8.90 -14.02
CA THR A 48 -10.70 8.90 -13.50
C THR A 48 -11.45 7.72 -14.11
N LEU A 49 -11.93 6.83 -13.26
CA LEU A 49 -12.69 5.64 -13.61
C LEU A 49 -14.15 5.82 -13.21
N GLU A 50 -15.08 5.40 -14.05
CA GLU A 50 -16.51 5.27 -13.72
C GLU A 50 -16.82 3.82 -13.42
N LEU A 51 -17.19 3.53 -12.18
CA LEU A 51 -17.57 2.19 -11.72
C LEU A 51 -18.92 1.79 -12.34
N ALA A 52 -19.18 0.49 -12.42
CA ALA A 52 -20.46 -0.04 -12.91
C ALA A 52 -21.69 0.43 -12.11
N ASP A 53 -21.46 0.88 -10.86
CA ASP A 53 -22.47 1.46 -9.96
C ASP A 53 -22.82 2.94 -10.31
N GLY A 54 -22.06 3.55 -11.24
CA GLY A 54 -22.21 4.95 -11.64
C GLY A 54 -21.40 5.95 -10.79
N ARG A 55 -20.67 5.47 -9.78
CA ARG A 55 -19.73 6.28 -9.00
C ARG A 55 -18.43 6.50 -9.77
N THR A 56 -17.79 7.65 -9.56
CA THR A 56 -16.47 7.95 -10.12
C THR A 56 -15.37 7.74 -9.08
N LEU A 57 -14.31 7.04 -9.47
CA LEU A 57 -13.10 6.82 -8.70
C LEU A 57 -11.94 7.54 -9.39
N ASP A 58 -11.27 8.44 -8.67
CA ASP A 58 -10.09 9.13 -9.18
C ASP A 58 -8.83 8.54 -8.54
N LEU A 59 -7.89 8.13 -9.38
CA LEU A 59 -6.61 7.57 -8.99
C LEU A 59 -5.52 8.57 -9.40
N GLY A 60 -4.78 9.06 -8.42
CA GLY A 60 -3.64 9.94 -8.62
C GLY A 60 -2.39 9.16 -9.04
N ARG A 61 -1.21 9.75 -8.79
CA ARG A 61 0.09 9.18 -9.13
C ARG A 61 0.52 8.05 -8.21
N ASP A 62 1.25 7.08 -8.75
CA ASP A 62 1.82 5.96 -8.01
C ASP A 62 0.77 5.22 -7.17
N MET A 63 -0.46 5.16 -7.67
CA MET A 63 -1.60 4.49 -7.03
C MET A 63 -1.90 3.19 -7.74
N GLN A 64 -2.38 2.23 -6.95
CA GLN A 64 -2.86 0.96 -7.43
C GLN A 64 -4.30 0.77 -6.97
N TRP A 65 -5.13 0.26 -7.88
CA TRP A 65 -6.50 -0.09 -7.58
C TRP A 65 -6.85 -1.43 -8.18
N SER A 66 -7.41 -2.31 -7.37
CA SER A 66 -7.87 -3.62 -7.79
C SER A 66 -9.36 -3.55 -8.13
N ALA A 67 -9.72 -4.04 -9.31
CA ALA A 67 -11.09 -4.15 -9.77
C ALA A 67 -11.78 -5.42 -9.23
N ASP A 68 -11.33 -5.89 -8.07
CA ASP A 68 -12.02 -6.87 -7.24
C ASP A 68 -13.15 -6.17 -6.46
N ALA A 69 -14.11 -6.94 -5.96
CA ALA A 69 -15.31 -6.45 -5.29
C ALA A 69 -15.02 -5.28 -4.30
N PRO A 70 -15.95 -4.33 -4.11
CA PRO A 70 -15.72 -3.00 -3.50
C PRO A 70 -15.14 -2.96 -2.07
N ASP A 71 -14.88 -4.11 -1.46
CA ASP A 71 -14.22 -4.27 -0.15
C ASP A 71 -12.71 -4.53 -0.26
N SER A 72 -12.18 -4.76 -1.47
CA SER A 72 -10.76 -5.05 -1.69
C SER A 72 -9.96 -3.80 -2.07
N SER A 73 -9.82 -2.87 -1.12
CA SER A 73 -8.57 -2.12 -1.04
C SER A 73 -7.48 -3.14 -0.74
N THR A 74 -6.82 -3.65 -1.78
CA THR A 74 -5.61 -4.47 -1.62
C THR A 74 -4.66 -3.70 -0.71
N ASP A 75 -4.47 -4.26 0.47
CA ASP A 75 -3.64 -3.77 1.54
C ASP A 75 -2.21 -3.60 0.99
N LEU A 76 -1.78 -2.34 0.87
CA LEU A 76 -0.43 -1.99 0.40
C LEU A 76 0.66 -2.60 1.31
N ALA A 77 0.32 -3.16 2.48
CA ALA A 77 1.28 -3.84 3.33
C ALA A 77 1.85 -5.12 2.71
N GLU A 78 1.14 -5.82 1.81
CA GLU A 78 1.67 -7.07 1.23
C GLU A 78 2.73 -6.83 0.14
N ALA A 79 2.69 -5.70 -0.57
CA ALA A 79 3.72 -5.36 -1.57
C ALA A 79 5.03 -4.87 -0.94
N THR A 80 4.98 -4.28 0.25
CA THR A 80 6.17 -3.89 1.03
C THR A 80 6.69 -4.97 1.99
N ALA A 81 5.94 -6.06 2.22
CA ALA A 81 6.37 -7.14 3.11
C ALA A 81 7.58 -7.95 2.60
N GLN A 82 7.90 -7.88 1.30
CA GLN A 82 9.09 -8.56 0.75
C GLN A 82 10.40 -7.78 0.97
N GLN A 83 10.34 -6.59 1.59
CA GLN A 83 11.51 -5.76 1.87
C GLN A 83 11.44 -5.10 3.25
N ALA A 84 11.16 -5.87 4.29
CA ALA A 84 11.50 -5.48 5.67
C ALA A 84 11.97 -6.71 6.44
N PRO A 85 13.17 -6.72 7.05
CA PRO A 85 13.58 -7.77 7.96
C PRO A 85 12.59 -7.82 9.14
N SER A 86 12.25 -9.04 9.51
CA SER A 86 11.21 -9.45 10.45
C SER A 86 11.22 -8.67 11.76
N VAL A 87 10.09 -8.05 12.11
CA VAL A 87 9.84 -7.41 13.43
C VAL A 87 9.89 -8.43 14.58
N ASP A 88 9.84 -9.73 14.27
CA ASP A 88 10.04 -10.84 15.21
C ASP A 88 11.39 -10.78 15.95
N GLU A 89 12.48 -10.39 15.27
CA GLU A 89 13.80 -10.30 15.92
C GLU A 89 13.87 -9.18 16.97
N LEU A 90 13.08 -8.10 16.80
CA LEU A 90 13.06 -6.97 17.72
C LEU A 90 12.27 -7.25 19.00
N GLN A 91 11.24 -8.12 18.96
CA GLN A 91 10.48 -8.50 20.17
C GLN A 91 11.28 -9.42 21.10
N GLN A 92 12.15 -10.28 20.53
CA GLN A 92 13.03 -11.12 21.35
C GLN A 92 14.11 -10.31 22.09
N ALA A 93 14.57 -9.18 21.53
CA ALA A 93 15.57 -8.33 22.19
C ALA A 93 15.03 -7.61 23.45
N ILE A 94 13.75 -7.29 23.49
CA ILE A 94 13.11 -6.60 24.63
C ILE A 94 12.75 -7.59 25.74
N ALA A 95 12.34 -8.80 25.39
CA ALA A 95 12.03 -9.88 26.33
C ALA A 95 13.28 -10.39 27.09
N ALA A 96 14.48 -10.08 26.61
CA ALA A 96 15.73 -10.40 27.31
C ALA A 96 15.95 -9.59 28.59
N GLY A 97 15.07 -8.64 28.94
CA GLY A 97 15.01 -8.06 30.28
C GLY A 97 16.33 -7.52 30.79
N ALA A 98 17.20 -7.06 29.89
CA ALA A 98 18.46 -6.44 30.22
C ALA A 98 18.16 -5.01 30.67
N ASP A 99 17.76 -4.87 31.94
CA ASP A 99 17.67 -3.62 32.68
C ASP A 99 19.12 -3.10 32.86
N PRO A 100 19.62 -2.15 32.04
CA PRO A 100 20.98 -1.62 32.17
C PRO A 100 21.07 -0.61 33.33
N THR A 101 20.03 -0.54 34.17
CA THR A 101 19.89 0.40 35.28
C THR A 101 20.52 -0.12 36.57
N THR A 102 20.98 -1.38 36.60
CA THR A 102 21.68 -1.95 37.77
C THR A 102 23.22 -1.89 37.64
N GLU A 103 23.73 -1.46 36.48
CA GLU A 103 25.18 -1.32 36.24
C GLU A 103 25.68 0.14 36.26
N LEU A 104 24.84 1.11 36.65
CA LEU A 104 25.29 2.47 36.94
C LEU A 104 25.62 2.61 38.43
N GLU A 105 26.93 2.54 38.67
CA GLU A 105 27.71 2.79 39.87
C GLU A 105 27.08 3.74 40.91
N ALA A 106 27.33 3.42 42.18
CA ALA A 106 27.07 4.27 43.33
C ALA A 106 27.71 5.66 43.14
N THR A 107 26.93 6.63 42.65
CA THR A 107 27.35 8.02 42.62
C THR A 107 27.17 8.62 44.00
N ALA A 108 28.32 8.98 44.58
CA ALA A 108 28.49 9.61 45.87
C ALA A 108 27.74 10.96 45.96
N ALA A 109 26.51 10.96 46.48
CA ALA A 109 25.85 12.17 46.96
C ALA A 109 26.17 12.36 48.45
N GLY A 110 27.20 13.18 48.74
CA GLY A 110 27.48 13.64 50.10
C GLY A 110 26.35 14.52 50.66
N PRO A 111 26.13 14.55 51.99
CA PRO A 111 25.11 15.41 52.57
C PRO A 111 25.58 16.87 52.60
N THR A 112 24.88 17.73 51.87
CA THR A 112 24.74 19.16 52.12
C THR A 112 23.32 19.51 51.67
N ALA A 113 22.46 20.21 52.39
CA ALA A 113 22.50 20.81 53.71
C ALA A 113 21.05 21.14 54.09
N ALA A 114 20.69 20.99 55.37
CA ALA A 114 19.79 21.83 56.18
C ALA A 114 19.60 21.19 57.56
#